data_AF-A0A922NXB3-F1
#
_entry.id   AF-A0A922NXB3-F1
#
_cell.length_a   1.000
_cell.length_b   1.000
_cell.length_c   1.000
_cell.angle_alpha   90.00
_cell.angle_beta   90.00
_cell.angle_gamma   90.00
#
_symmetry.space_group_name_H-M   'P 1'
#
loop_
_entity.id
_entity.type
_entity.pdbx_description
1 polymer ?
#
loop_
_entity_poly.entity_id
_entity_poly.type
_entity_poly.pdbx_seq_one_letter_code
_entity_poly.pdbx_strand_id
1 'polypeptide(L)' 'MDNDTSKRYQSRQENDGSWTVFDASTPTGREARMISGVSEERARQYLERLNKLFRQASSALGSSDDADSRETGP' A
#
# COMPACT_ATOMS: atom_id res chain seq x y z
N MET A 1 -19.37 -11.24 -1.10
CA MET A 1 -18.64 -10.21 -1.86
C MET A 1 -17.34 -10.00 -1.12
N ASP A 2 -16.29 -10.57 -1.67
CA ASP A 2 -14.92 -10.51 -1.17
C ASP A 2 -14.54 -9.04 -1.14
N ASN A 3 -14.48 -8.47 0.06
CA ASN A 3 -14.06 -7.09 0.25
C ASN A 3 -12.55 -7.09 0.00
N ASP A 4 -12.16 -7.07 -1.28
CA ASP A 4 -10.77 -7.04 -1.74
C ASP A 4 -10.12 -5.88 -1.01
N THR A 5 -9.33 -6.24 0.00
CA THR A 5 -8.70 -5.29 0.91
C THR A 5 -7.79 -4.46 0.03
N SER A 6 -8.27 -3.25 -0.25
CA SER A 6 -7.96 -2.46 -1.42
C SER A 6 -6.47 -2.37 -1.66
N LYS A 7 -6.00 -2.96 -2.77
CA LYS A 7 -4.61 -2.77 -3.22
C LYS A 7 -4.42 -1.28 -3.52
N ARG A 8 -3.80 -0.57 -2.58
CA ARG A 8 -3.50 0.86 -2.69
C ARG A 8 -2.53 1.13 -3.83
N TYR A 9 -1.63 0.20 -4.09
CA TYR A 9 -0.65 0.33 -5.17
C TYR A 9 -1.04 -0.52 -6.37
N GLN A 10 -0.88 0.06 -7.56
CA GLN A 10 -1.19 -0.56 -8.85
C GLN A 10 -0.01 -0.41 -9.80
N SER A 11 0.08 -1.25 -10.83
CA SER A 11 1.10 -1.13 -11.87
C SER A 11 0.49 -1.14 -13.25
N ARG A 12 1.10 -0.41 -14.19
CA ARG A 12 0.70 -0.36 -15.59
C ARG A 12 1.94 -0.45 -16.48
N GLN A 13 1.79 -1.11 -17.62
CA GLN A 13 2.79 -1.07 -18.68
C GLN A 13 2.67 0.24 -19.48
N GLU A 14 3.80 0.87 -19.77
CA GLU A 14 3.90 2.06 -20.60
C GLU A 14 4.19 1.69 -22.07
N ASN A 15 4.06 2.65 -22.98
CA ASN A 15 4.18 2.42 -24.43
C ASN A 15 5.56 1.91 -24.87
N ASP A 16 6.61 2.15 -24.07
CA ASP A 16 7.97 1.69 -24.32
C ASP A 16 8.23 0.26 -23.79
N GLY A 17 7.19 -0.40 -23.25
CA GLY A 17 7.27 -1.74 -22.68
C GLY A 17 7.74 -1.76 -21.23
N SER A 18 8.15 -0.62 -20.67
CA SER A 18 8.49 -0.50 -19.25
C SER A 18 7.26 -0.52 -18.36
N TRP A 19 7.44 -0.78 -17.07
CA TRP A 19 6.36 -0.78 -16.09
C TRP A 19 6.50 0.37 -15.11
N THR A 20 5.37 0.93 -14.71
CA THR A 20 5.26 2.01 -13.71
C THR A 20 4.33 1.57 -12.57
N VAL A 21 4.73 1.85 -11.33
CA VAL A 21 3.96 1.62 -10.10
C VAL A 21 3.37 2.94 -9.62
N PHE A 22 2.08 2.92 -9.28
CA PHE A 22 1.27 4.07 -8.90
C PHE A 22 0.68 3.89 -7.49
N ASP A 23 0.53 4.99 -6.77
CA ASP A 23 -0.37 5.07 -5.61
C ASP A 23 -1.78 5.45 -6.09
N ALA A 24 -2.72 4.51 -6.01
CA ALA A 24 -4.10 4.69 -6.42
C ALA A 24 -4.91 5.59 -5.49
N SER A 25 -4.39 5.95 -4.30
CA SER A 25 -5.02 6.96 -3.44
C SER A 25 -4.63 8.39 -3.81
N THR A 26 -3.66 8.59 -4.69
CA THR A 26 -3.23 9.91 -5.17
C THR A 26 -3.97 10.24 -6.48
N PRO A 27 -4.49 11.47 -6.66
CA PRO A 27 -5.13 11.89 -7.90
C PRO A 27 -4.28 11.58 -9.14
N THR A 28 -4.94 11.17 -10.23
CA THR A 28 -4.29 10.70 -11.44
C THR A 28 -3.38 11.77 -12.06
N GLY A 29 -2.09 11.44 -12.20
CA GLY A 29 -1.08 12.38 -12.71
C GLY A 29 0.34 11.87 -12.57
N ARG A 30 1.34 12.74 -12.81
CA ARG A 30 2.75 12.41 -12.54
C ARG A 30 3.02 12.19 -11.05
N GLU A 31 2.26 12.87 -10.19
CA GLU A 31 2.41 12.84 -8.74
C GLU A 31 2.04 11.49 -8.12
N ALA A 32 1.21 10.70 -8.81
CA ALA A 32 0.86 9.34 -8.38
C ALA A 32 1.94 8.30 -8.72
N ARG A 33 2.93 8.62 -9.56
CA ARG A 33 3.99 7.69 -9.98
C ARG A 33 5.03 7.54 -8.87
N MET A 34 5.20 6.34 -8.37
CA MET A 34 6.22 6.04 -7.37
C MET A 34 7.51 5.53 -8.01
N ILE A 35 7.37 4.66 -9.01
CA ILE A 35 8.49 3.96 -9.67
C ILE A 35 8.15 3.84 -11.15
N SER A 36 9.05 4.23 -12.05
CA SER A 36 8.85 4.17 -13.50
C SER A 36 10.06 3.58 -14.21
N GLY A 37 9.86 3.05 -15.42
CA GLY A 37 10.97 2.58 -16.25
C GLY A 37 11.58 1.25 -15.80
N VAL A 38 10.82 0.43 -15.07
CA VAL A 38 11.32 -0.86 -14.54
C VAL A 38 10.77 -2.04 -15.32
N SER A 39 11.38 -3.22 -15.17
CA SER A 39 10.83 -4.46 -15.72
C SER A 39 9.54 -4.87 -15.00
N GLU A 40 8.75 -5.71 -15.66
CA GLU A 40 7.52 -6.28 -15.09
C GLU A 40 7.78 -6.99 -13.76
N GLU A 41 8.84 -7.81 -13.70
CA GLU A 41 9.24 -8.54 -12.49
C GLU A 41 9.53 -7.59 -11.33
N ARG A 42 10.29 -6.51 -11.58
CA ARG A 42 10.56 -5.50 -10.55
C ARG A 42 9.29 -4.78 -10.13
N ALA A 43 8.40 -4.43 -11.06
CA ALA A 43 7.12 -3.81 -10.74
C ALA A 43 6.27 -4.71 -9.82
N ARG A 44 6.24 -6.03 -10.06
CA ARG A 44 5.55 -7.00 -9.19
C ARG A 44 6.16 -7.05 -7.79
N GLN A 45 7.48 -7.11 -7.67
CA GLN A 45 8.18 -7.11 -6.38
C GLN A 45 7.88 -5.83 -5.58
N TYR A 46 7.85 -4.68 -6.26
CA TYR A 46 7.48 -3.41 -5.62
C TYR A 46 6.02 -3.41 -5.16
N LEU A 47 5.09 -3.88 -5.99
CA LEU A 47 3.68 -3.99 -5.62
C LEU A 47 3.47 -4.85 -4.37
N GLU A 48 4.11 -6.01 -4.32
CA GLU A 48 4.01 -6.90 -3.17
C GLU A 48 4.54 -6.23 -1.91
N ARG A 49 5.75 -5.65 -1.98
CA ARG A 49 6.38 -4.99 -0.83
C ARG A 49 5.57 -3.80 -0.33
N LEU A 50 5.10 -2.94 -1.23
CA LEU A 50 4.36 -1.73 -0.88
C LEU A 50 3.00 -2.07 -0.27
N ASN A 51 2.26 -3.03 -0.85
CA ASN A 51 0.99 -3.47 -0.27
C ASN A 51 1.17 -4.17 1.08
N LYS A 52 2.26 -4.94 1.26
CA LYS A 52 2.60 -5.54 2.56
C LYS A 52 2.85 -4.48 3.63
N LEU A 53 3.67 -3.47 3.32
CA LEU A 53 3.97 -2.36 4.24
C LEU A 53 2.71 -1.57 4.59
N PHE A 54 1.85 -1.31 3.61
CA PHE A 54 0.58 -0.62 3.84
C PHE A 54 -0.33 -1.41 4.79
N ARG A 55 -0.47 -2.72 4.59
CA ARG A 55 -1.25 -3.58 5.49
C ARG A 55 -0.72 -3.54 6.91
N GLN A 56 0.60 -3.62 7.10
CA GLN A 56 1.23 -3.57 8.41
C GLN A 56 1.00 -2.22 9.11
N ALA A 57 1.15 -1.11 8.39
CA ALA A 57 0.88 0.23 8.93
C ALA A 57 -0.59 0.40 9.34
N SER A 58 -1.53 -0.07 8.49
CA SER A 58 -2.96 -0.02 8.78
C SER A 58 -3.33 -0.86 10.01
N SER A 59 -2.71 -2.03 10.20
CA SER A 59 -2.93 -2.86 11.39
C SER A 59 -2.35 -2.24 12.66
N ALA A 60 -1.20 -1.57 12.59
CA ALA A 60 -0.59 -0.90 13.75
C ALA A 60 -1.42 0.31 14.23
N LEU A 61 -1.99 1.08 13.31
CA LEU A 61 -2.86 2.22 13.63
C LEU A 61 -4.23 1.80 14.18
N GLY A 62 -4.69 0.58 13.87
CA GLY A 62 -5.92 0.02 14.43
C GLY A 62 -5.74 -0.70 15.78
N SER A 63 -4.52 -0.75 16.31
CA SER A 63 -4.17 -1.47 17.55
C SER A 63 -3.82 -0.51 18.71
N SER A 64 -4.52 0.62 18.81
CA SER A 64 -4.48 1.51 19.98
C SER A 64 -5.82 1.43 20.73
N ASP A 65 -6.05 0.28 21.36
CA ASP A 65 -7.09 0.08 22.38
C ASP A 65 -6.47 -0.73 23.54
N ASP A 66 -5.23 -0.39 23.92
CA ASP A 66 -4.75 -0.66 25.28
C ASP A 66 -5.34 0.45 26.16
N ALA A 67 -6.65 0.32 26.42
CA ALA A 67 -7.29 1.04 27.49
C ALA A 67 -6.71 0.52 28.81
N ASP A 68 -5.79 1.33 29.34
CA ASP A 68 -5.48 1.47 30.75
C ASP A 68 -6.70 1.12 31.62
N SER A 69 -6.64 -0.02 32.29
CA SER A 69 -7.63 -0.46 33.27
C SER A 69 -6.94 -1.29 34.33
N ARG A 70 -5.95 -0.68 35.00
CA ARG A 70 -5.35 -1.23 36.21
C ARG A 70 -4.99 -0.12 37.21
N GLU A 71 -5.99 0.55 37.75
CA GLU A 71 -5.94 1.01 39.15
C GLU A 71 -7.32 1.48 39.62
N THR A 72 -8.04 0.64 40.37
CA THR A 72 -8.80 1.05 41.56
C THR A 72 -9.19 -0.22 42.31
N GLY A 73 -8.45 -0.53 43.37
CA GLY A 73 -8.87 -1.46 44.42
C GLY A 73 -8.70 -0.75 45.76
N PRO A 74 -9.74 -0.69 46.61
CA PRO A 74 -9.67 -0.04 47.92
C PRO A 74 -8.75 -0.78 48.90
#